data_AF-A0A6H1REL1-F1
#
_entry.id   AF-A0A6H1REL1-F1
#
_cell.length_a   1.000
_cell.length_b   1.000
_cell.length_c   1.000
_cell.angle_alpha   90.00
_cell.angle_beta   90.00
_cell.angle_gamma   90.00
#
_symmetry.space_group_name_H-M   'P 1'
#
loop_
_entity.id
_entity.type
_entity.pdbx_description
1 polymer ?
#
loop_
_entity_poly.entity_id
_entity_poly.type
_entity_poly.pdbx_seq_one_letter_code
_entity_poly.pdbx_strand_id
1 'polypeptide(L)' 'MDHIPRQQDGNDLPTVLAEYGHLAAQLPSASRRRAEALRARLAELDVLIDEHIARLTPQQ' A
#
# COMPACT_ATOMS: atom_id res chain seq x y z
N MET A 1 -4.15 32.33 36.03
CA MET A 1 -3.78 30.94 36.39
C MET A 1 -4.41 30.07 35.33
N ASP A 2 -3.62 29.74 34.32
CA ASP A 2 -4.06 28.97 33.17
C ASP A 2 -4.24 27.50 33.55
N HIS A 3 -5.47 27.02 33.40
CA HIS A 3 -5.82 25.62 33.57
C HIS A 3 -5.25 24.82 32.39
N ILE A 4 -4.14 24.11 32.62
CA ILE A 4 -3.68 23.07 31.71
C ILE A 4 -4.66 21.89 31.83
N PRO A 5 -5.40 21.49 30.77
CA PRO A 5 -6.19 20.28 30.81
C PRO A 5 -5.21 19.12 30.82
N ARG A 6 -5.07 18.45 31.96
CA ARG A 6 -4.41 17.16 32.05
C ARG A 6 -5.19 16.20 31.16
N GLN A 7 -4.57 15.79 30.05
CA GLN A 7 -4.95 14.58 29.34
C GLN A 7 -4.96 13.41 30.33
N GLN A 8 -5.77 12.38 30.04
CA GLN A 8 -5.63 10.99 30.51
C GLN A 8 -6.53 10.53 31.68
N ASP A 9 -7.84 10.57 31.48
CA ASP A 9 -8.76 9.51 31.97
C ASP A 9 -9.08 8.68 30.71
N GLY A 10 -8.86 7.37 30.55
CA GLY A 10 -8.70 6.30 31.51
C GLY A 10 -9.49 5.05 31.06
N ASN A 11 -9.69 4.77 29.76
CA ASN A 11 -10.20 3.47 29.30
C ASN A 11 -10.09 3.17 27.78
N ASP A 12 -9.34 3.93 26.98
CA ASP A 12 -9.33 3.72 25.52
C ASP A 12 -8.20 2.81 25.02
N LEU A 13 -7.33 2.34 25.91
CA LEU A 13 -6.21 1.48 25.51
C LEU A 13 -6.67 0.18 24.81
N PRO A 14 -7.72 -0.54 25.29
CA PRO A 14 -8.25 -1.70 24.58
C PRO A 14 -8.84 -1.34 23.21
N THR A 15 -9.51 -0.19 23.12
CA THR A 15 -10.12 0.33 21.88
C THR A 15 -9.04 0.67 20.84
N VAL A 16 -8.00 1.38 21.24
CA VAL A 16 -6.87 1.74 20.37
C VAL A 16 -6.10 0.48 19.92
N LEU A 17 -5.92 -0.50 20.80
CA LEU A 17 -5.28 -1.77 20.43
C LEU A 17 -6.13 -2.58 19.45
N ALA A 18 -7.46 -2.56 19.59
CA ALA A 18 -8.37 -3.21 18.66
C ALA A 18 -8.37 -2.52 17.28
N GLU A 19 -8.39 -1.18 17.25
CA GLU A 19 -8.25 -0.40 16.02
C GLU A 19 -6.91 -0.66 15.33
N TYR A 20 -5.82 -0.71 16.10
CA TYR A 20 -4.49 -1.01 15.58
C TYR A 20 -4.41 -2.44 15.03
N GLY A 21 -4.98 -3.43 15.72
CA GLY A 21 -5.07 -4.80 15.25
C GLY A 21 -5.89 -4.94 13.96
N HIS A 22 -7.00 -4.21 13.86
CA HIS A 22 -7.83 -4.17 12.65
C HIS A 22 -7.10 -3.51 11.46
N LEU A 23 -6.35 -2.43 11.71
CA LEU A 23 -5.54 -1.77 10.70
C LEU A 23 -4.38 -2.68 10.24
N ALA A 24 -3.69 -3.32 11.19
CA ALA A 24 -2.62 -4.27 10.92
C ALA A 24 -3.09 -5.50 10.14
N ALA A 25 -4.34 -5.94 10.33
CA ALA A 25 -4.94 -7.02 9.54
C ALA A 25 -5.30 -6.60 8.10
N GLN A 26 -5.55 -5.31 7.87
CA GLN A 26 -5.84 -4.76 6.53
C GLN A 26 -4.58 -4.41 5.73
N LEU A 27 -3.47 -4.12 6.41
CA LEU A 27 -2.17 -3.83 5.79
C LEU A 27 -1.71 -4.95 4.81
N PRO A 28 -1.76 -6.25 5.17
CA PRO A 28 -1.41 -7.35 4.27
C PRO A 28 -2.27 -7.40 3.01
N SER A 29 -3.58 -7.16 3.13
CA SER A 29 -4.49 -7.24 1.98
C SER A 29 -4.37 -6.02 1.07
N ALA A 30 -4.15 -4.83 1.63
CA ALA A 30 -3.81 -3.62 0.87
C ALA A 30 -2.45 -3.74 0.17
N SER A 31 -1.45 -4.28 0.88
CA SER A 31 -0.11 -4.57 0.33
C SER A 31 -0.17 -5.60 -0.79
N ARG A 32 -0.95 -6.66 -0.63
CA ARG A 32 -1.17 -7.68 -1.67
C ARG A 32 -1.82 -7.10 -2.92
N ARG A 33 -2.92 -6.35 -2.78
CA ARG A 33 -3.57 -5.68 -3.92
C ARG A 33 -2.64 -4.72 -4.64
N ARG A 34 -1.83 -3.96 -3.88
CA ARG A 34 -0.83 -3.05 -4.46
C ARG A 34 0.27 -3.81 -5.19
N ALA A 35 0.73 -4.93 -4.66
CA ALA A 35 1.72 -5.79 -5.31
C ALA A 35 1.18 -6.45 -6.58
N GLU A 36 -0.07 -6.90 -6.58
CA GLU A 36 -0.74 -7.46 -7.76
C GLU A 36 -0.92 -6.39 -8.86
N ALA A 37 -1.37 -5.19 -8.50
CA ALA A 37 -1.47 -4.06 -9.42
C ALA A 37 -0.11 -3.66 -10.00
N LEU A 38 0.95 -3.68 -9.18
CA LEU A 38 2.32 -3.42 -9.64
C LEU A 38 2.80 -4.50 -10.62
N ARG A 39 2.56 -5.78 -10.32
CA ARG A 39 2.92 -6.88 -11.24
C ARG A 39 2.21 -6.76 -12.58
N ALA A 40 0.92 -6.40 -12.58
CA ALA A 40 0.16 -6.20 -13.82
C ALA A 40 0.75 -5.07 -14.68
N ARG A 41 1.09 -3.93 -14.05
CA ARG A 41 1.73 -2.81 -14.75
C ARG A 41 3.13 -3.16 -15.28
N LEU A 42 3.90 -3.94 -14.55
CA LEU A 42 5.21 -4.40 -15.01
C LEU A 42 5.09 -5.32 -16.23
N ALA A 43 4.14 -6.25 -16.22
CA ALA A 43 3.88 -7.11 -17.37
C ALA A 43 3.43 -6.32 -18.62
N GLU A 44 2.59 -5.29 -18.42
CA GLU A 44 2.20 -4.38 -19.50
C GLU A 44 3.41 -3.62 -20.08
N LEU A 45 4.29 -3.12 -19.21
CA LEU A 45 5.52 -2.43 -19.63
C LEU A 45 6.46 -3.36 -20.40
N ASP A 46 6.64 -4.61 -19.95
CA ASP A 46 7.47 -5.59 -20.66
C ASP A 46 6.98 -5.82 -22.09
N VAL A 47 5.66 -5.97 -22.29
CA VAL A 47 5.07 -6.10 -23.63
C VAL A 47 5.33 -4.86 -24.50
N LEU A 48 5.16 -3.66 -23.94
CA LEU A 48 5.42 -2.41 -24.68
C LEU A 48 6.89 -2.27 -25.07
N ILE A 49 7.80 -2.74 -24.21
CA ILE A 49 9.23 -2.79 -24.50
C ILE A 49 9.50 -3.76 -25.65
N ASP A 50 8.96 -4.97 -25.61
CA ASP A 50 9.12 -5.96 -26.66
C ASP A 50 8.61 -5.44 -28.02
N GLU A 51 7.43 -4.82 -28.02
CA GLU A 51 6.88 -4.17 -29.23
C GLU A 51 7.79 -3.04 -29.74
N HIS A 52 8.36 -2.25 -28.83
CA HIS A 52 9.28 -1.18 -29.21
C HIS A 52 10.57 -1.73 -29.80
N ILE A 53 11.13 -2.79 -29.21
CA ILE A 53 12.31 -3.49 -29.74
C ILE A 53 12.00 -4.07 -31.12
N ALA A 54 10.85 -4.72 -31.30
CA ALA A 54 10.43 -5.27 -32.59
C ALA A 54 10.31 -4.20 -33.68
N ARG A 55 9.81 -3.00 -33.34
CA ARG A 55 9.77 -1.85 -34.25
C ARG A 55 11.15 -1.31 -34.61
N LEU A 56 12.10 -1.34 -33.67
CA LEU A 56 13.45 -0.83 -33.86
C LEU A 56 14.40 -1.83 -34.54
N THR A 57 14.04 -3.11 -34.54
CA THR A 57 14.86 -4.19 -35.09
C THR A 57 14.19 -4.74 -36.34
N PRO A 58 14.30 -4.07 -37.51
CA PRO A 58 13.85 -4.66 -38.76
C PRO A 58 14.63 -5.94 -38.99
N GLN A 59 13.93 -7.06 -39.18
CA GLN A 59 14.54 -8.34 -39.55
C GLN A 59 15.38 -8.12 -40.82
N GLN A 60 16.71 -8.19 -40.67
CA GLN A 60 17.62 -8.45 -41.78
C GLN A 60 17.74 -9.95 -41.98
#